data_AF-A0A355H5P8-F1
#
_entry.id   AF-A0A355H5P8-F1
#
_cell.length_a   1.000
_cell.length_b   1.000
_cell.length_c   1.000
_cell.angle_alpha   90.00
_cell.angle_beta   90.00
_cell.angle_gamma   90.00
#
_symmetry.space_group_name_H-M   'P 1'
#
loop_
_entity.id
_entity.type
_entity.pdbx_description
1 polymer ?
#
loop_
_entity_poly.entity_id
_entity_poly.type
_entity_poly.pdbx_seq_one_letter_code
_entity_poly.pdbx_strand_id
1 'polypeptide(L)' 'GTSSNMNANEVIAHRAMELVSDLSVKVHPNDHINFGQSSNDTFPTAIRIAGYLEAKNALIPSLKY' A
#
# COMPACT_ATOMS: atom_id res chain seq x y z
N GLY A 1 1.02 0.36 12.24
CA GLY A 1 1.54 -0.56 11.23
C GLY A 1 0.45 -1.44 10.69
N THR A 2 0.01 -2.43 11.48
CA THR A 2 -1.00 -3.41 11.07
C THR A 2 -2.34 -2.78 10.64
N SER A 3 -2.87 -1.81 11.39
CA SER A 3 -4.12 -1.12 11.01
C SER A 3 -3.99 -0.35 9.69
N SER A 4 -2.88 0.36 9.47
CA SER A 4 -2.61 1.04 8.20
C SER A 4 -2.42 0.06 7.03
N ASN A 5 -1.79 -1.09 7.28
CA ASN A 5 -1.64 -2.16 6.30
C ASN A 5 -3.01 -2.72 5.89
N MET A 6 -3.85 -3.07 6.87
CA MET A 6 -5.21 -3.55 6.62
C MET A 6 -6.08 -2.51 5.93
N ASN A 7 -5.94 -1.23 6.31
CA ASN A 7 -6.68 -0.15 5.65
C ASN A 7 -6.36 -0.07 4.15
N ALA A 8 -5.08 -0.14 3.77
CA ALA A 8 -4.70 -0.19 2.36
C ALA A 8 -5.26 -1.45 1.67
N ASN A 9 -5.14 -2.62 2.31
CA ASN A 9 -5.64 -3.88 1.76
C ASN A 9 -7.16 -3.86 1.51
N GLU A 10 -7.94 -3.34 2.46
CA GLU A 10 -9.40 -3.23 2.38
C GLU A 10 -9.83 -2.25 1.28
N VAL A 11 -9.20 -1.08 1.20
CA VAL A 11 -9.48 -0.09 0.14
C VAL A 11 -9.16 -0.66 -1.23
N ILE A 12 -8.01 -1.32 -1.40
CA ILE A 12 -7.62 -1.92 -2.68
C ILE A 12 -8.59 -3.05 -3.05
N ALA A 13 -8.96 -3.92 -2.11
CA ALA A 13 -9.90 -5.01 -2.34
C ALA A 13 -11.28 -4.49 -2.77
N HIS A 14 -11.82 -3.48 -2.09
CA HIS A 14 -13.09 -2.86 -2.47
C HIS A 14 -12.99 -2.19 -3.84
N ARG A 15 -11.92 -1.43 -4.10
CA ARG A 15 -11.74 -0.76 -5.39
C ARG A 15 -11.62 -1.75 -6.55
N ALA A 16 -10.97 -2.88 -6.34
CA ALA A 16 -10.87 -3.94 -7.35
C ALA A 16 -12.25 -4.50 -7.71
N MET A 17 -13.13 -4.72 -6.73
CA MET A 17 -14.50 -5.19 -6.97
C MET A 17 -15.40 -4.12 -7.61
N GLU A 18 -15.19 -2.83 -7.33
CA GLU A 18 -15.91 -1.75 -8.01
C GLU A 18 -15.54 -1.63 -9.50
N LEU A 19 -14.26 -1.86 -9.83
CA LEU A 19 -13.76 -1.72 -11.19
C LEU A 19 -14.14 -2.90 -12.09
N VAL A 20 -14.49 -4.05 -11.51
CA VAL A 20 -14.86 -5.26 -12.25
C VAL A 20 -16.25 -5.71 -11.82
N SER A 21 -17.26 -5.27 -12.56
CA SER A 21 -18.69 -5.49 -12.25
C SER A 21 -19.10 -6.96 -12.21
N ASP A 22 -18.49 -7.82 -13.02
CA ASP A 22 -18.85 -9.24 -13.16
C ASP A 22 -17.82 -10.18 -12.52
N LEU A 23 -17.15 -9.73 -11.45
CA LEU A 23 -16.15 -10.53 -10.77
C LEU A 23 -16.83 -11.75 -10.11
N SER A 24 -16.52 -12.94 -10.60
CA SER A 24 -17.14 -14.19 -10.12
C SER A 24 -16.72 -14.58 -8.70
N VAL A 25 -15.69 -13.92 -8.15
CA VAL A 25 -15.12 -14.19 -6.83
C VAL A 25 -14.87 -12.89 -6.07
N LYS A 26 -15.11 -12.89 -4.75
CA LYS A 26 -14.83 -11.74 -3.89
C LYS A 26 -13.32 -11.56 -3.72
N VAL A 27 -12.83 -10.32 -3.79
CA VAL A 27 -11.43 -10.02 -3.45
C VAL A 27 -11.29 -9.92 -1.92
N HIS A 28 -10.62 -10.90 -1.28
CA HIS A 28 -10.36 -10.86 0.16
C HIS A 28 -9.12 -10.02 0.47
N PRO A 29 -9.18 -9.05 1.40
CA PRO A 29 -8.04 -8.18 1.72
C PRO A 29 -6.79 -8.96 2.15
N ASN A 30 -6.95 -10.04 2.94
CA ASN A 30 -5.79 -10.82 3.39
C ASN A 30 -5.34 -11.87 2.36
N ASP A 31 -6.28 -12.61 1.76
CA ASP A 31 -5.93 -13.80 1.00
C ASP A 31 -5.45 -13.43 -0.42
N HIS A 32 -5.84 -12.26 -0.91
CA HIS A 32 -5.49 -11.81 -2.26
C HIS A 32 -4.57 -10.58 -2.24
N ILE A 33 -4.92 -9.53 -1.50
CA ILE A 33 -4.10 -8.29 -1.52
C ILE A 33 -2.86 -8.46 -0.66
N ASN A 34 -3.01 -8.98 0.55
CA ASN A 34 -1.92 -9.23 1.49
C ASN A 34 -1.28 -10.63 1.33
N PHE A 35 -1.48 -11.29 0.18
CA PHE A 35 -0.99 -12.66 -0.02
C PHE A 35 0.54 -12.71 0.06
N GLY A 36 1.07 -13.53 0.97
CA GLY A 36 2.51 -13.67 1.19
C GLY A 36 3.17 -12.48 1.89
N GLN A 37 2.40 -11.51 2.36
CA GLN A 37 2.89 -10.32 3.05
C GLN A 37 2.51 -10.36 4.53
N SER A 38 3.24 -9.64 5.38
CA SER A 38 2.82 -9.33 6.74
C SER A 38 2.89 -7.82 6.99
N SER A 39 2.22 -7.34 8.04
CA SER A 39 2.39 -5.94 8.42
C SER A 39 3.80 -5.64 8.93
N ASN A 40 4.54 -6.67 9.38
CA ASN A 40 5.84 -6.52 10.02
C ASN A 40 6.97 -6.30 9.01
N ASP A 41 6.80 -6.71 7.76
CA ASP A 41 7.71 -6.44 6.64
C ASP A 41 7.16 -5.33 5.72
N THR A 42 5.85 -5.32 5.44
CA THR A 42 5.24 -4.36 4.51
C THR A 42 5.26 -2.94 5.05
N PHE A 43 4.89 -2.74 6.32
CA PHE A 43 4.80 -1.39 6.88
C PHE A 43 6.18 -0.70 7.04
N PRO A 44 7.23 -1.37 7.56
CA PRO A 44 8.57 -0.78 7.57
C PRO A 44 9.13 -0.54 6.16
N THR A 45 8.81 -1.41 5.19
CA THR A 45 9.20 -1.20 3.79
C THR A 45 8.57 0.06 3.21
N ALA A 46 7.26 0.27 3.43
CA ALA A 46 6.55 1.47 3.00
C ALA A 46 7.14 2.74 3.62
N ILE A 47 7.49 2.74 4.91
CA ILE A 47 8.14 3.88 5.57
C ILE A 47 9.49 4.22 4.91
N ARG A 48 10.31 3.22 4.58
CA ARG A 48 11.61 3.45 3.92
C ARG A 48 11.43 4.03 2.52
N ILE A 49 10.45 3.53 1.76
CA ILE A 49 10.12 4.06 0.44
C ILE A 49 9.67 5.52 0.56
N ALA A 50 8.75 5.82 1.48
CA ALA A 50 8.27 7.19 1.72
C ALA A 50 9.42 8.14 2.08
N GLY A 51 10.28 7.75 3.01
CA GLY A 51 11.45 8.55 3.40
C GLY A 51 12.41 8.81 2.24
N TYR A 52 12.66 7.80 1.39
CA TYR A 52 13.48 7.98 0.18
C TYR A 52 12.83 8.95 -0.81
N LEU A 53 11.52 8.81 -1.07
CA LEU A 53 10.80 9.66 -2.01
C LEU A 53 10.78 11.11 -1.53
N GLU A 54 10.49 11.36 -0.25
CA GLU A 54 10.53 12.71 0.34
C GLU A 54 11.92 13.33 0.25
N ALA A 55 12.97 12.56 0.61
CA ALA A 55 14.34 13.05 0.53
C ALA A 55 14.74 13.40 -0.92
N LYS A 56 14.43 12.52 -1.87
CA LYS A 56 14.81 12.68 -3.27
C LYS A 56 14.02 13.75 -4.00
N ASN A 57 12.72 13.82 -3.77
CA ASN A 57 11.81 14.64 -4.58
C ASN A 57 11.55 16.01 -3.97
N ALA A 58 11.65 16.16 -2.64
CA ALA A 58 11.40 17.43 -1.95
C ALA A 58 12.67 18.00 -1.32
N LEU A 59 13.33 17.25 -0.43
CA LEU A 59 14.44 17.79 0.37
C LEU A 59 15.68 18.15 -0.47
N ILE A 60 16.26 17.19 -1.19
CA ILE A 60 17.50 17.41 -1.96
C ILE A 60 17.33 18.52 -3.01
N PRO A 61 16.23 18.59 -3.79
CA PRO A 61 16.00 19.71 -4.70
C PRO A 61 15.93 21.06 -3.99
N SER A 62 15.33 21.11 -2.79
CA SER A 62 15.20 22.36 -2.01
C SER A 62 16.53 22.88 -1.48
N LEU A 63 17.53 22.02 -1.31
CA LEU A 63 18.88 22.41 -0.87
C LEU A 63 19.77 22.96 -2.01
N LYS A 64 19.32 22.90 -3.27
CA LYS A 64 20.07 23.40 -4.44
C LYS A 64 19.80 24.87 -4.76
N TYR A 65 18.96 25.52 -3.96
CA TYR A 65 18.63 26.94 -4.01
C TYR A 65 19.13 27.62 -2.72
#